data_AF-A0AB34QZ28-F1
#
_entry.id   AF-A0AB34QZ28-F1
#
_cell.length_a   1.000
_cell.length_b   1.000
_cell.length_c   1.000
_cell.angle_alpha   90.00
_cell.angle_beta   90.00
_cell.angle_gamma   90.00
#
_symmetry.space_group_name_H-M   'P 1'
#
loop_
_entity.id
_entity.type
_entity.pdbx_description
1 polymer ?
#
loop_
_entity_poly.entity_id
_entity_poly.type
_entity_poly.pdbx_seq_one_letter_code
_entity_poly.pdbx_strand_id
1 'polypeptide(L)' 'MARKRLYFAKCRKEKGTQQFVAKENGISTVYLRMIENGTFTPGRDLMFQLCRYFDQPADKLFPDYFKNQSLKHTLGDN' A
#
# COMPACT_ATOMS: atom_id res chain seq x y z
N MET A 1 -6.55 -10.53 -12.08
CA MET A 1 -5.13 -10.13 -12.16
C MET A 1 -4.89 -8.99 -11.20
N ALA A 2 -3.88 -9.07 -10.34
CA ALA A 2 -3.49 -7.97 -9.48
C ALA A 2 -3.00 -6.77 -10.32
N ARG A 3 -3.26 -5.55 -9.86
CA ARG A 3 -2.81 -4.32 -10.53
C ARG A 3 -1.68 -3.68 -9.74
N LYS A 4 -0.58 -3.36 -10.43
CA LYS A 4 0.56 -2.66 -9.84
C LYS A 4 0.13 -1.31 -9.23
N ARG A 5 0.53 -1.07 -7.98
CA ARG A 5 0.32 0.18 -7.24
C ARG A 5 1.36 1.20 -7.67
N LEU A 6 1.08 1.90 -8.78
CA LEU A 6 2.02 2.84 -9.40
C LEU A 6 2.44 3.96 -8.45
N TYR A 7 1.53 4.45 -7.61
CA TYR A 7 1.83 5.50 -6.64
C TYR A 7 2.79 5.02 -5.55
N PHE A 8 2.55 3.83 -4.98
CA PHE A 8 3.47 3.18 -4.06
C PHE A 8 4.87 3.04 -4.68
N ALA A 9 4.94 2.58 -5.93
CA ALA A 9 6.21 2.42 -6.65
C ALA A 9 6.94 3.77 -6.83
N LYS A 10 6.21 4.87 -7.04
CA LYS A 10 6.76 6.23 -7.11
C LYS A 10 7.38 6.64 -5.78
N CYS A 11 6.62 6.60 -4.67
CA CYS A 11 7.13 6.95 -3.34
C CYS A 11 8.35 6.09 -2.95
N ARG A 12 8.33 4.81 -3.28
CA ARG A 12 9.47 3.91 -3.07
C ARG A 12 10.71 4.33 -3.84
N LYS A 13 10.57 4.75 -5.10
CA LYS A 13 11.69 5.23 -5.94
C LYS A 13 12.31 6.51 -5.39
N GLU A 14 11.48 7.41 -4.83
CA GLU A 14 11.95 8.64 -4.17
C GLU A 14 12.75 8.35 -2.90
N LYS A 15 12.45 7.24 -2.20
CA LYS A 15 13.18 6.83 -0.99
C LYS A 15 14.45 6.01 -1.27
N GLY A 16 14.49 5.17 -2.30
CA GLY A 16 15.65 4.34 -2.60
C GLY A 16 15.34 3.10 -3.43
N THR A 17 16.02 1.98 -3.17
CA THR A 17 15.76 0.67 -3.82
C THR A 17 14.68 -0.13 -3.10
N GLN A 18 14.17 -1.21 -3.70
CA GLN A 18 13.23 -2.11 -3.01
C GLN A 18 13.87 -2.74 -1.76
N GLN A 19 15.13 -3.17 -1.87
CA GLN A 19 15.86 -3.74 -0.75
C GLN A 19 16.05 -2.73 0.39
N PHE A 20 16.38 -1.48 0.06
CA PHE A 20 16.53 -0.41 1.06
C PHE A 20 15.21 -0.16 1.80
N VAL A 21 14.12 0.11 1.08
CA VAL A 21 12.83 0.38 1.71
C VAL A 21 12.31 -0.82 2.52
N ALA A 22 12.55 -2.05 2.03
CA ALA A 22 12.16 -3.25 2.76
C ALA A 22 12.93 -3.38 4.09
N LYS A 23 14.24 -3.14 4.07
CA LYS A 23 15.09 -3.11 5.27
C LYS A 23 14.61 -2.07 6.28
N GLU A 24 14.37 -0.84 5.84
CA GLU A 24 13.90 0.26 6.70
C GLU A 24 12.53 -0.01 7.33
N ASN A 25 11.72 -0.87 6.70
CA ASN A 25 10.41 -1.25 7.20
C ASN A 25 10.37 -2.63 7.87
N GLY A 26 11.52 -3.27 8.09
CA GLY A 26 11.60 -4.56 8.75
C GLY A 26 10.89 -5.70 8.01
N ILE A 27 10.82 -5.63 6.68
CA ILE A 27 10.17 -6.65 5.84
C ILE A 27 11.11 -7.20 4.78
N SER A 28 10.74 -8.33 4.17
CA SER A 28 11.51 -8.88 3.05
C SER A 28 11.31 -8.08 1.76
N THR A 29 12.34 -8.03 0.91
CA THR A 29 12.27 -7.38 -0.42
C THR A 29 11.18 -7.99 -1.30
N VAL A 30 10.99 -9.31 -1.21
CA VAL A 30 9.93 -10.03 -1.94
C VAL A 30 8.55 -9.56 -1.48
N TYR A 31 8.36 -9.41 -0.18
CA TYR A 31 7.09 -8.95 0.37
C TYR A 31 6.78 -7.51 -0.05
N LEU A 32 7.76 -6.60 0.03
CA LEU A 32 7.61 -5.24 -0.50
C LEU A 32 7.25 -5.24 -2.00
N ARG A 33 7.90 -6.10 -2.81
CA ARG A 33 7.61 -6.23 -4.25
C ARG A 33 6.19 -6.73 -4.50
N MET A 34 5.69 -7.69 -3.72
CA MET A 34 4.31 -8.18 -3.81
C MET A 34 3.29 -7.10 -3.45
N ILE A 35 3.59 -6.30 -2.42
CA ILE A 35 2.80 -5.12 -2.05
C ILE A 35 2.79 -4.10 -3.19
N GLU A 36 3.95 -3.76 -3.76
CA GLU A 36 4.07 -2.82 -4.88
C GLU A 36 3.29 -3.31 -6.12
N ASN A 37 3.32 -4.61 -6.40
CA ASN A 37 2.61 -5.22 -7.52
C ASN A 37 1.10 -5.41 -7.27
N GLY A 38 0.62 -5.14 -6.06
CA GLY A 38 -0.78 -5.33 -5.67
C GLY A 38 -1.20 -6.80 -5.56
N THR A 39 -0.26 -7.75 -5.60
CA THR A 39 -0.54 -9.18 -5.39
C THR A 39 -0.73 -9.51 -3.91
N PHE A 40 -0.35 -8.60 -3.03
CA PHE A 40 -0.54 -8.73 -1.59
C PHE A 40 -0.92 -7.38 -0.97
N THR A 41 -1.84 -7.40 -0.01
CA THR A 41 -2.17 -6.22 0.82
C THR A 41 -1.64 -6.46 2.23
N PRO A 42 -0.75 -5.57 2.75
CA PRO A 42 -0.18 -5.76 4.07
C PRO A 42 -1.28 -5.75 5.16
N GLY A 43 -1.00 -6.40 6.29
CA GLY A 43 -1.83 -6.25 7.49
C GLY A 43 -1.87 -4.79 7.99
N ARG A 44 -2.84 -4.49 8.85
CA ARG A 44 -3.11 -3.13 9.36
C ARG A 44 -1.86 -2.39 9.85
N ASP A 45 -1.07 -3.04 10.71
CA ASP A 45 0.08 -2.39 11.36
C ASP A 45 1.15 -1.98 10.36
N LEU A 46 1.50 -2.89 9.44
CA LEU A 46 2.45 -2.60 8.37
C LEU A 46 1.88 -1.57 7.38
N MET A 47 0.57 -1.58 7.11
CA MET A 47 -0.06 -0.56 6.28
C MET A 47 0.14 0.84 6.87
N PHE A 48 -0.17 1.03 8.17
CA PHE A 48 0.06 2.30 8.85
C PHE A 48 1.55 2.66 8.98
N GLN A 49 2.42 1.67 9.16
CA GLN A 49 3.87 1.90 9.16
C GLN A 49 4.33 2.46 7.81
N LEU A 50 3.89 1.86 6.69
CA LEU A 50 4.24 2.32 5.34
C LEU A 50 3.65 3.70 5.04
N CYS A 51 2.43 3.99 5.51
CA CYS A 51 1.85 5.34 5.40
C CYS A 51 2.72 6.39 6.08
N ARG A 52 3.18 6.11 7.32
CA ARG A 52 4.08 6.99 8.06
C ARG A 52 5.45 7.10 7.40
N TYR A 53 6.01 5.99 6.91
CA TYR A 53 7.33 5.97 6.26
C TYR A 53 7.36 6.79 4.96
N PHE A 54 6.30 6.72 4.16
CA PHE A 54 6.17 7.49 2.92
C PHE A 54 5.55 8.87 3.09
N ASP A 55 5.02 9.17 4.29
CA ASP A 55 4.21 10.36 4.56
C ASP A 55 3.04 10.51 3.56
N GLN A 56 2.30 9.42 3.36
CA GLN A 56 1.17 9.37 2.43
C GLN A 56 -0.02 8.63 3.04
N PRO A 57 -1.27 9.02 2.69
CA PRO A 57 -2.46 8.35 3.19
C PRO A 57 -2.65 6.98 2.54
N ALA A 58 -3.35 6.09 3.25
CA ALA A 58 -3.51 4.69 2.88
C ALA A 58 -4.29 4.49 1.57
N ASP A 59 -5.29 5.34 1.31
CA ASP A 59 -6.10 5.33 0.09
C ASP A 59 -5.27 5.60 -1.18
N LYS A 60 -4.26 6.47 -1.10
CA LYS A 60 -3.32 6.73 -2.20
C LYS A 60 -2.33 5.59 -2.40
N LEU A 61 -1.82 5.02 -1.30
CA LEU A 61 -0.84 3.93 -1.35
C LEU A 61 -1.46 2.60 -1.78
N PHE A 62 -2.69 2.32 -1.35
CA PHE A 62 -3.40 1.05 -1.54
C PHE A 62 -4.79 1.27 -2.15
N PRO A 63 -4.91 1.93 -3.33
CA PRO A 63 -6.19 2.33 -3.88
C PRO A 63 -7.10 1.15 -4.21
N ASP A 64 -6.54 0.00 -4.57
CA ASP A 64 -7.26 -1.25 -4.81
C ASP A 64 -7.96 -1.80 -3.56
N TYR A 65 -7.39 -1.55 -2.36
CA TYR A 65 -8.00 -1.97 -1.11
C TYR A 65 -9.24 -1.11 -0.76
N PHE A 66 -9.19 0.19 -1.04
CA PHE A 66 -10.26 1.13 -0.68
C PHE A 66 -11.30 1.37 -1.79
N LYS A 67 -10.95 1.20 -3.07
CA LYS A 67 -11.90 1.36 -4.19
C LYS A 67 -13.04 0.34 -4.18
N ASN A 68 -12.90 -0.77 -3.46
CA ASN A 68 -13.99 -1.73 -3.26
C ASN A 68 -14.96 -1.32 -2.12
N GLN A 69 -14.68 -0.26 -1.36
CA GLN A 69 -15.58 0.23 -0.31
C GLN A 69 -16.56 1.33 -0.80
N SER A 70 -16.33 1.93 -1.97
CA SER A 70 -17.16 3.04 -2.47
C SER A 70 -18.52 2.63 -3.08
N LEU A 71 -19.04 1.43 -2.79
CA LEU A 71 -20.38 1.01 -3.25
C LEU A 71 -21.23 0.27 -2.18
N LYS A 72 -20.88 0.32 -0.88
CA LYS A 72 -21.69 -0.34 0.16
C LYS A 72 -22.04 0.51 1.39
N HIS A 73 -21.99 1.84 1.28
CA HIS A 73 -22.49 2.69 2.37
C HIS A 73 -23.28 3.89 1.84
N THR A 74 -24.35 3.59 1.12
CA THR A 74 -25.51 4.47 1.01
C THR A 74 -26.75 3.58 0.98
N LEU A 75 -27.75 3.96 1.79
CA LEU A 75 -29.03 3.31 2.08
C LEU A 75 -29.00 2.37 3.29
N GLY A 76 -29.07 3.02 4.45
CA GLY A 76 -29.33 2.43 5.76
C GLY A 76 -29.02 3.48 6.80
N ASP A 77 -29.92 4.45 6.96
CA ASP A 77 -30.37 4.98 8.26
C ASP A 77 -31.26 6.23 8.07
N ASN A 78 -32.51 6.07 8.55
CA ASN A 78 -33.67 6.98 8.65
C ASN A 78 -34.35 7.49 7.37
#